data_AF-A0AA37H588-F1
#
_entry.id   AF-A0AA37H588-F1
#
_cell.length_a   1.000
_cell.length_b   1.000
_cell.length_c   1.000
_cell.angle_alpha   90.00
_cell.angle_beta   90.00
_cell.angle_gamma   90.00
#
_symmetry.space_group_name_H-M   'P 1'
#
loop_
_entity.id
_entity.type
_entity.pdbx_description
1 polymer ?
#
loop_
_entity_poly.entity_id
_entity_poly.type
_entity_poly.pdbx_seq_one_letter_code
_entity_poly.pdbx_strand_id
1 'polypeptide(L)'
;MSLLRSLLSLTLLVAGAVPALAAEDAIARWQRADAACALPASAIANQACEDRDRYAATLRRQGWCESRATTAYDHWGWQRCAPAATARAMPRRRARPNA
;
A
#
# COMPACT_ATOMS: atom_id res chain seq x y z
N MET A 1 -12.08 -40.09 6.81
CA MET A 1 -12.57 -38.71 6.97
C MET A 1 -11.45 -37.66 7.22
N SER A 2 -10.17 -37.98 6.98
CA SER A 2 -9.05 -37.05 7.28
C SER A 2 -8.55 -36.27 6.04
N LEU A 3 -8.65 -36.85 4.84
CA LEU A 3 -8.12 -36.26 3.60
C LEU A 3 -8.93 -35.05 3.08
N LEU A 4 -10.25 -35.06 3.29
CA LEU A 4 -11.15 -33.96 2.91
C LEU A 4 -10.87 -32.66 3.68
N ARG A 5 -10.48 -32.77 4.96
CA ARG A 5 -10.08 -31.61 5.77
C ARG A 5 -8.75 -31.02 5.32
N SER A 6 -7.78 -31.85 4.92
CA SER A 6 -6.50 -31.35 4.37
C SER A 6 -6.66 -30.63 3.03
N LEU A 7 -7.54 -31.11 2.14
CA LEU A 7 -7.80 -30.46 0.85
C LEU A 7 -8.50 -29.10 1.00
N LEU A 8 -9.41 -28.97 1.97
CA LEU A 8 -10.06 -27.71 2.32
C LEU A 8 -9.06 -26.67 2.87
N SER A 9 -8.09 -27.09 3.70
CA SER A 9 -7.04 -26.20 4.18
C SER A 9 -6.12 -25.73 3.06
N LEU A 10 -5.76 -26.61 2.12
CA LEU A 10 -4.87 -26.26 1.01
C LEU A 10 -5.52 -25.26 0.03
N THR A 11 -6.82 -25.39 -0.23
CA THR A 11 -7.57 -24.49 -1.12
C THR A 11 -7.78 -23.09 -0.51
N LEU A 12 -7.94 -23.00 0.81
CA LEU A 12 -8.06 -21.71 1.50
C LEU A 12 -6.77 -20.88 1.46
N LEU A 13 -5.59 -21.52 1.48
CA LEU A 13 -4.30 -20.81 1.37
C LEU A 13 -4.05 -20.22 -0.01
N VAL A 14 -4.52 -20.87 -1.08
CA VAL A 14 -4.34 -20.37 -2.46
C VAL A 14 -5.24 -19.16 -2.74
N ALA A 15 -6.46 -19.12 -2.19
CA ALA A 15 -7.37 -17.99 -2.38
C ALA A 15 -6.88 -16.68 -1.75
N GLY A 16 -6.04 -16.75 -0.71
CA GLY A 16 -5.47 -15.59 -0.03
C GLY A 16 -4.24 -14.98 -0.72
N ALA A 17 -3.56 -15.72 -1.59
CA ALA A 17 -2.32 -15.28 -2.25
C ALA A 17 -2.57 -14.42 -3.50
N VAL A 18 -3.67 -14.67 -4.22
CA VAL A 18 -4.01 -13.95 -5.46
C VAL A 18 -4.16 -12.43 -5.27
N PRO A 19 -4.86 -11.93 -4.23
CA PRO A 19 -4.97 -10.48 -4.03
C PRO A 19 -3.67 -9.83 -3.54
N ALA A 20 -2.75 -10.59 -2.94
CA ALA A 20 -1.46 -10.06 -2.50
C ALA A 20 -0.50 -9.85 -3.69
N LEU A 21 -0.37 -10.86 -4.57
CA LEU A 21 0.42 -10.76 -5.80
C LEU A 21 -0.09 -9.66 -6.74
N ALA A 22 -1.42 -9.56 -6.92
CA ALA A 22 -2.02 -8.50 -7.74
C ALA A 22 -1.78 -7.08 -7.18
N ALA A 23 -1.67 -6.95 -5.85
CA ALA A 23 -1.39 -5.67 -5.22
C ALA A 23 0.08 -5.27 -5.37
N GLU A 24 1.02 -6.20 -5.21
CA GLU A 24 2.45 -5.97 -5.41
C GLU A 24 2.74 -5.51 -6.84
N ASP A 25 2.11 -6.14 -7.84
CA ASP A 25 2.17 -5.72 -9.24
C ASP A 25 1.62 -4.30 -9.44
N ALA A 26 0.48 -3.99 -8.81
CA ALA A 26 -0.11 -2.65 -8.87
C ALA A 26 0.79 -1.59 -8.22
N ILE A 27 1.48 -1.92 -7.11
CA ILE A 27 2.47 -1.05 -6.45
C ILE A 27 3.66 -0.81 -7.39
N ALA A 28 4.20 -1.86 -8.02
CA ALA A 28 5.32 -1.72 -8.94
C ALA A 28 4.95 -0.86 -10.18
N ARG A 29 3.73 -1.01 -10.71
CA ARG A 29 3.23 -0.16 -11.80
C ARG A 29 3.03 1.28 -11.37
N TRP A 30 2.50 1.50 -10.16
CA TRP A 30 2.36 2.82 -9.57
C TRP A 30 3.73 3.50 -9.42
N GLN A 31 4.76 2.82 -8.90
CA GLN A 31 6.11 3.39 -8.73
C GLN A 31 6.74 3.81 -10.06
N ARG A 32 6.58 3.01 -11.13
CA ARG A 32 7.06 3.39 -12.46
C ARG A 32 6.33 4.61 -13.00
N ALA A 33 5.01 4.66 -12.84
CA ALA A 33 4.20 5.79 -13.26
C ALA A 33 4.53 7.06 -12.47
N ASP A 34 4.78 6.94 -11.16
CA ASP A 34 5.20 8.05 -10.30
C ASP A 34 6.56 8.63 -10.73
N ALA A 35 7.55 7.76 -10.96
CA ALA A 35 8.87 8.18 -11.46
C ALA A 35 8.77 8.86 -12.84
N ALA A 36 7.94 8.34 -13.75
CA ALA A 36 7.73 8.92 -15.07
C ALA A 36 6.93 10.25 -15.00
N CYS A 37 6.02 10.40 -14.04
CA CYS A 37 5.29 11.64 -13.79
C CYS A 37 6.20 12.77 -13.27
N ALA A 38 7.31 12.43 -12.59
CA ALA A 38 8.30 13.41 -12.14
C ALA A 38 9.22 13.93 -13.27
N LEU A 39 9.12 13.39 -14.48
CA LEU A 39 9.85 13.88 -15.64
C LEU A 39 9.34 15.26 -16.09
N PRO A 40 10.14 16.01 -16.89
CA PRO A 40 9.69 17.26 -17.48
C PRO A 40 8.36 17.13 -18.24
N ALA A 41 7.57 18.19 -18.21
CA ALA A 41 6.24 18.24 -18.81
C ALA A 41 6.28 17.79 -20.27
N SER A 42 5.59 16.68 -20.55
CA SER A 42 5.48 16.05 -21.86
C SER A 42 4.20 15.23 -21.90
N ALA A 43 3.73 14.85 -23.09
CA ALA A 43 2.55 13.98 -23.21
C ALA A 43 2.73 12.66 -22.44
N ILE A 44 3.95 12.11 -22.45
CA ILE A 44 4.29 10.87 -21.72
C ILE A 44 4.24 11.11 -20.21
N ALA A 45 4.80 12.22 -19.70
CA ALA A 45 4.74 12.56 -18.29
C ALA A 45 3.30 12.77 -17.81
N ASN A 46 2.47 13.46 -18.62
CA ASN A 46 1.05 13.66 -18.31
C ASN A 46 0.29 12.33 -18.21
N GLN A 47 0.48 11.44 -19.19
CA GLN A 47 -0.13 10.11 -19.16
C GLN A 47 0.34 9.30 -17.94
N ALA A 48 1.62 9.37 -17.61
CA ALA A 48 2.17 8.70 -16.43
C ALA A 48 1.55 9.22 -15.13
N CYS A 49 1.28 10.53 -15.03
CA CYS A 49 0.57 11.09 -13.88
C CYS A 49 -0.86 10.55 -13.75
N GLU A 50 -1.61 10.46 -14.85
CA GLU A 50 -2.95 9.86 -14.84
C GLU A 50 -2.92 8.38 -14.46
N ASP A 51 -1.95 7.63 -14.98
CA ASP A 51 -1.77 6.22 -14.66
C ASP A 51 -1.39 6.04 -13.18
N ARG A 52 -0.51 6.89 -12.64
CA ARG A 52 -0.18 6.92 -11.20
C ARG A 52 -1.45 7.07 -10.39
N ASP A 53 -2.32 8.03 -10.73
CA ASP A 53 -3.55 8.29 -9.97
C ASP A 53 -4.55 7.12 -10.10
N ARG A 54 -4.62 6.48 -11.28
CA ARG A 54 -5.45 5.28 -11.50
C ARG A 54 -5.00 4.09 -10.66
N TYR A 55 -3.69 3.82 -10.60
CA TYR A 55 -3.14 2.77 -9.75
C TYR A 55 -3.32 3.10 -8.26
N ALA A 56 -3.11 4.36 -7.87
CA ALA A 56 -3.34 4.81 -6.50
C ALA A 56 -4.79 4.58 -6.06
N ALA A 57 -5.76 4.95 -6.89
CA ALA A 57 -7.17 4.70 -6.63
C ALA A 57 -7.50 3.20 -6.51
N THR A 58 -6.86 2.36 -7.33
CA THR A 58 -7.03 0.91 -7.29
C THR A 58 -6.48 0.30 -6.01
N LEU A 59 -5.28 0.70 -5.59
CA LEU A 59 -4.65 0.28 -4.35
C LEU A 59 -5.48 0.68 -3.12
N ARG A 60 -6.01 1.91 -3.10
CA ARG A 60 -6.94 2.36 -2.04
C ARG A 60 -8.19 1.50 -1.94
N ARG A 61 -8.80 1.14 -3.08
CA ARG A 61 -9.96 0.22 -3.10
C ARG A 61 -9.62 -1.18 -2.57
N GLN A 62 -8.37 -1.59 -2.68
CA GLN A 62 -7.86 -2.87 -2.16
C GLN A 62 -7.42 -2.79 -0.68
N GLY A 63 -7.64 -1.65 0.00
CA GLY A 63 -7.30 -1.48 1.41
C GLY A 63 -5.82 -1.14 1.64
N TRP A 64 -5.13 -0.59 0.64
CA TRP A 64 -3.79 -0.05 0.77
C TRP A 64 -3.83 1.45 0.99
N CYS A 65 -2.89 1.93 1.81
CA CYS A 65 -2.70 3.33 2.16
C CYS A 65 -1.32 3.78 1.70
N GLU A 66 -1.24 5.02 1.23
CA GLU A 66 0.05 5.63 0.90
C GLU A 66 0.87 5.79 2.19
N SER A 67 2.07 5.24 2.16
CA SER A 67 3.11 5.50 3.15
C SER A 67 3.95 6.64 2.64
N ARG A 68 3.74 7.84 3.19
CA ARG A 68 4.68 8.95 2.96
C ARG A 68 6.00 8.59 3.63
N ALA A 69 7.12 8.87 2.98
CA ALA A 69 8.41 8.79 3.66
C ALA A 69 8.40 9.70 4.88
N THR A 70 8.62 9.12 6.06
CA THR A 70 8.69 9.87 7.32
C THR A 70 10.13 10.27 7.65
N THR A 71 11.10 9.54 7.09
CA THR A 71 12.53 9.81 7.19
C THR A 71 13.16 9.97 5.81
N ALA A 72 14.40 10.49 5.75
CA ALA A 72 15.18 10.60 4.52
C ALA A 72 15.57 9.24 3.91
N TYR A 73 15.44 8.16 4.67
CA TYR A 73 15.72 6.78 4.24
C TYR A 73 14.45 6.00 3.93
N ASP A 74 13.27 6.56 4.22
CA ASP A 74 12.01 5.94 3.86
C ASP A 74 11.71 6.20 2.39
N HIS A 75 11.19 5.18 1.72
CA HIS A 75 10.67 5.35 0.36
C HIS A 75 9.18 5.66 0.43
N TRP A 76 8.73 6.58 -0.43
CA TRP A 76 7.30 6.74 -0.70
C TRP A 76 6.78 5.43 -1.28
N GLY A 77 5.65 4.95 -0.78
CA GLY A 77 5.14 3.65 -1.19
C GLY A 77 3.74 3.37 -0.66
N TRP A 78 3.40 2.08 -0.60
CA TRP A 78 2.09 1.60 -0.20
C TRP A 78 2.24 0.58 0.91
N GLN A 79 1.42 0.72 1.94
CA GLN A 79 1.30 -0.24 3.02
C GLN A 79 -0.16 -0.65 3.21
N ARG A 80 -0.42 -1.80 3.81
CA ARG A 80 -1.79 -2.15 4.21
C ARG A 80 -2.28 -1.09 5.18
N CYS A 81 -3.48 -0.55 4.96
CA CYS A 81 -4.05 0.42 5.89
C CYS A 81 -4.11 -0.23 7.29
N ALA A 82 -3.45 0.37 8.28
CA ALA A 82 -3.54 -0.11 9.65
C ALA A 82 -5.01 -0.08 10.10
N PRO A 83 -5.52 -1.12 10.76
CA PRO A 83 -6.85 -1.05 11.35
C PRO A 83 -6.86 0.13 12.33
N ALA A 84 -7.88 0.98 12.26
CA ALA A 84 -7.96 2.26 12.99
C ALA A 84 -7.75 2.15 14.53
N ALA A 85 -7.79 0.94 15.08
CA ALA A 85 -7.51 0.64 16.47
C ALA A 85 -6.06 0.99 16.91
N THR A 86 -5.05 0.87 16.05
CA THR A 86 -3.64 1.14 16.44
C THR A 86 -3.23 2.60 16.29
N ALA A 87 -3.93 3.41 15.49
CA ALA A 87 -3.60 4.82 15.28
C ALA A 87 -3.83 5.69 16.54
N ARG A 88 -4.69 5.27 17.48
CA ARG A 88 -4.94 5.98 18.75
C ARG A 88 -3.92 5.67 19.85
N ALA A 89 -3.03 4.69 19.64
CA ALA A 89 -2.09 4.24 20.66
C ALA A 89 -0.75 5.00 20.66
N MET A 90 -0.62 6.14 19.97
CA MET A 90 0.52 7.04 20.16
C MET A 90 0.28 7.90 21.41
N PRO A 91 0.97 7.67 22.54
CA PRO A 91 0.87 8.55 23.69
C PRO A 91 1.50 9.90 23.32
N ARG A 92 0.66 10.92 23.11
CA ARG A 92 1.10 12.31 23.13
C ARG A 92 1.80 12.55 24.47
N ARG A 93 3.14 12.61 24.48
CA ARG A 93 3.91 13.06 25.64
C ARG A 93 3.42 14.47 25.97
N ARG A 94 2.58 14.58 27.00
CA ARG A 94 2.29 15.87 27.64
C ARG A 94 3.61 16.36 28.22
N ALA A 95 4.13 17.45 27.68
CA ALA A 95 5.20 18.21 28.31
C ALA A 95 4.66 18.70 29.67
N ARG A 96 5.32 18.27 30.74
CA ARG A 96 5.03 18.69 32.11
C ARG A 96 5.61 20.11 32.27
N PRO A 97 4.82 21.12 32.68
CA PRO A 97 5.39 22.40 33.06
C PRO A 97 6.13 22.23 34.39
N ASN A 98 7.42 22.58 34.41
CA ASN A 98 8.18 22.70 35.65
C ASN A 98 7.76 24.00 36.35
N ALA A 99 7.55 23.87 37.65
CA ALA A 99 7.35 24.96 38.61
C ALA A 99 8.65 25.74 38.85
#